data_AF-A0A9Q9APR1-F1
#
_entry.id   AF-A0A9Q9APR1-F1
#
_cell.length_a   1.000
_cell.length_b   1.000
_cell.length_c   1.000
_cell.angle_alpha   90.00
_cell.angle_beta   90.00
_cell.angle_gamma   90.00
#
_symmetry.space_group_name_H-M   'P 1'
#
loop_
_entity.id
_entity.type
_entity.pdbx_description
1 polymer ?
#
loop_
_entity_poly.entity_id
_entity_poly.type
_entity_poly.pdbx_seq_one_letter_code
_entity_poly.pdbx_strand_id
1 'polypeptide(L)'
;MSHSWLQRQRKAQLLELSEQAGLKQHEDTRKDDIVENLNDYLQTNSTRLAREPAFSGYFGTRSTPGRPSRASASDLLPDSVDDVVEEVKSVVKSRGRRATQVKQESEDDEGGISSPVQAVIASASNALSPITSALSPSGQLNPRTPALRGGSRRQSQLPGPPSPSAVAELAEEASHNVTTSIKDLYNKSGVDESISNVRETLSSIAGIHVTVLILEGIAVQREVFPWQYAFDIPATPITPAHAVSVPNLFILLTGVYWSTILTWSTVSIFVPLLFAYFYNLTIRDVKRNNMRVAVPRYRADPLTYNIVKALLTYIVFKKGVTFGVIAPETIDRIEHAVLGGSNALLIGSGIGAIGALYEAAQHRVVS
;
A
#
# COMPACT_ATOMS: atom_id res chain seq x y z
N MET A 1 7.78 34.11 26.72
CA MET A 1 7.11 32.79 26.72
C MET A 1 7.15 32.08 28.09
N SER A 2 7.93 32.54 29.06
CA SER A 2 7.94 32.01 30.43
C SER A 2 6.78 32.55 31.30
N HIS A 3 6.40 33.82 31.12
CA HIS A 3 5.28 34.46 31.82
C HIS A 3 3.93 33.76 31.60
N SER A 4 3.68 33.21 30.41
CA SER A 4 2.43 32.50 30.07
C SER A 4 2.26 31.17 30.82
N TRP A 5 3.35 30.58 31.32
CA TRP A 5 3.28 29.36 32.12
C TRP A 5 2.74 29.66 33.54
N LEU A 6 3.21 30.74 34.16
CA LEU A 6 2.75 31.19 35.48
C LEU A 6 1.27 31.61 35.46
N GLN A 7 0.83 32.31 34.42
CA GLN A 7 -0.58 32.72 34.30
C GLN A 7 -1.58 31.55 34.27
N ARG A 8 -1.15 30.38 33.78
CA ARG A 8 -1.98 29.16 33.69
C ARG A 8 -2.16 28.46 35.04
N GLN A 9 -1.31 28.73 36.03
CA GLN A 9 -1.40 28.10 37.34
C GLN A 9 -2.50 28.73 38.20
N ARG A 10 -3.04 27.94 39.13
CA ARG A 10 -4.04 28.43 40.11
C ARG A 10 -3.35 29.28 41.18
N LYS A 11 -4.09 30.23 41.79
CA LYS A 11 -3.53 31.15 42.81
C LYS A 11 -2.86 30.40 43.98
N ALA A 12 -3.46 29.31 44.46
CA ALA A 12 -2.87 28.46 45.51
C ALA A 12 -1.52 27.85 45.09
N GLN A 13 -1.41 27.37 43.84
CA GLN A 13 -0.16 26.80 43.32
C GLN A 13 0.91 27.88 43.12
N LEU A 14 0.53 29.11 42.80
CA LEU A 14 1.48 30.22 42.70
C LEU A 14 2.04 30.61 44.07
N LEU A 15 1.24 30.51 45.14
CA LEU A 15 1.70 30.74 46.50
C LEU A 15 2.66 29.63 46.96
N GLU A 16 2.33 28.36 46.68
CA GLU A 16 3.22 27.22 46.94
C GLU A 16 4.55 27.33 46.18
N LEU A 17 4.51 27.72 44.89
CA LEU A 17 5.70 27.99 44.09
C LEU A 17 6.48 29.20 44.61
N SER A 18 5.81 30.22 45.14
CA SER A 18 6.47 31.37 45.76
C SER A 18 7.21 30.96 47.03
N GLU A 19 6.60 30.12 47.87
CA GLU A 19 7.20 29.58 49.09
C GLU A 19 8.41 28.69 48.76
N GLN A 20 8.26 27.82 47.76
CA GLN A 20 9.35 26.95 47.28
C GLN A 20 10.51 27.74 46.65
N ALA A 21 10.22 28.87 45.99
CA ALA A 21 11.25 29.80 45.51
C ALA A 21 11.92 30.60 46.65
N GLY A 22 11.36 30.58 47.87
CA GLY A 22 11.82 31.34 49.02
C GLY A 22 11.27 32.77 49.10
N LEU A 23 10.24 33.09 48.32
CA LEU A 23 9.57 34.39 48.28
C LEU A 23 8.24 34.32 49.03
N LYS A 24 8.18 34.87 50.25
CA LYS A 24 6.94 34.92 51.03
C LYS A 24 6.00 35.97 50.45
N GLN A 25 4.89 35.53 49.85
CA GLN A 25 3.83 36.41 49.37
C GLN A 25 2.57 36.21 50.23
N HIS A 26 1.87 37.31 50.51
CA HIS A 26 0.65 37.27 51.33
C HIS A 26 -0.54 36.76 50.50
N GLU A 27 -1.41 35.93 51.10
CA GLU A 27 -2.56 35.32 50.43
C GLU A 27 -3.59 36.35 49.91
N ASP A 28 -3.59 37.57 50.46
CA ASP A 28 -4.49 38.66 50.09
C ASP A 28 -4.08 39.39 48.79
N THR A 29 -2.88 39.12 48.27
CA THR A 29 -2.40 39.76 47.03
C THR A 29 -3.14 39.28 45.79
N ARG A 30 -3.28 40.16 44.78
CA ARG A 30 -3.99 39.80 43.54
C ARG A 30 -3.15 38.79 42.76
N LYS A 31 -3.83 37.89 42.05
CA LYS A 31 -3.17 36.83 41.28
C LYS A 31 -2.15 37.38 40.28
N ASP A 32 -2.49 38.50 39.63
CA ASP A 32 -1.62 39.08 38.60
C ASP A 32 -0.33 39.64 39.22
N ASP A 33 -0.43 40.32 40.36
CA ASP A 33 0.72 40.83 41.13
C ASP A 33 1.63 39.68 41.64
N ILE A 34 1.04 38.55 42.04
CA ILE A 34 1.78 37.34 42.42
C ILE A 34 2.59 36.81 41.23
N VAL A 35 1.99 36.76 40.05
CA VAL A 35 2.64 36.27 38.83
C VAL A 35 3.79 37.18 38.41
N GLU A 36 3.60 38.50 38.45
CA GLU A 36 4.62 39.48 38.07
C GLU A 36 5.83 39.43 39.03
N ASN A 37 5.58 39.50 40.34
CA ASN A 37 6.63 39.42 41.35
C ASN A 37 7.41 38.10 41.31
N LEU A 38 6.71 36.97 41.10
CA LEU A 38 7.34 35.66 41.00
C LEU A 38 8.15 35.54 39.70
N ASN A 39 7.63 36.06 38.58
CA ASN A 39 8.35 36.07 37.31
C ASN A 39 9.67 36.86 37.40
N ASP A 40 9.65 38.04 38.01
CA ASP A 40 10.84 38.88 38.17
C ASP A 40 11.88 38.22 39.09
N TYR A 41 11.41 37.57 40.16
CA TYR A 41 12.27 36.81 41.07
C TYR A 41 12.89 35.57 40.40
N LEU A 42 12.13 34.85 39.58
CA LEU A 42 12.62 33.70 38.81
C LEU A 42 13.65 34.11 37.74
N GLN A 43 13.48 35.27 37.11
CA GLN A 43 14.47 35.79 36.16
C GLN A 43 15.77 36.19 36.87
N THR A 44 15.66 36.87 38.01
CA THR A 44 16.81 37.33 38.81
C THR A 44 17.60 36.15 39.41
N ASN A 45 16.92 35.08 39.82
CA ASN A 45 17.52 33.89 40.46
C ASN A 45 17.53 32.66 39.56
N SER A 46 17.61 32.86 38.24
CA SER A 46 17.44 31.82 37.22
C SER A 46 18.46 30.67 37.33
N THR A 47 19.72 30.94 37.67
CA THR A 47 20.79 29.92 37.73
C THR A 47 20.61 28.91 38.86
N ARG A 48 20.04 29.36 40.00
CA ARG A 48 19.71 28.50 41.14
C ARG A 48 18.40 27.75 40.90
N LEU A 49 17.36 28.47 40.48
CA LEU A 49 16.00 27.94 40.38
C LEU A 49 15.78 27.08 39.13
N ALA A 50 16.65 27.16 38.12
CA ALA A 50 16.61 26.24 36.97
C ALA A 50 17.00 24.80 37.32
N ARG A 51 17.68 24.57 38.46
CA ARG A 51 18.05 23.22 38.93
C ARG A 51 16.94 22.55 39.74
N GLU A 52 15.96 23.33 40.20
CA GLU A 52 14.82 22.84 40.96
C GLU A 52 13.77 22.21 40.02
N PRO A 53 13.34 20.96 40.26
CA PRO A 53 12.42 20.26 39.35
C PRO A 53 11.04 20.94 39.26
N ALA A 54 10.62 21.67 40.30
CA ALA A 54 9.35 22.41 40.31
C ALA A 54 9.27 23.52 39.25
N PHE A 55 10.40 24.12 38.88
CA PHE A 55 10.46 25.19 37.88
C PHE A 55 10.91 24.70 36.50
N SER A 56 11.03 23.39 36.31
CA SER A 56 11.39 22.78 35.03
C SER A 56 10.42 23.16 33.90
N GLY A 57 9.13 23.38 34.19
CA GLY A 57 8.16 23.87 33.20
C GLY A 57 8.32 25.35 32.83
N TYR A 58 8.90 26.17 33.72
CA TYR A 58 9.15 27.59 33.51
C TYR A 58 10.47 27.82 32.73
N PHE A 59 11.55 27.11 33.10
CA PHE A 59 12.86 27.22 32.46
C PHE A 59 13.06 26.25 31.29
N GLY A 60 12.34 25.14 31.28
CA GLY A 60 12.38 24.14 30.22
C GLY A 60 11.53 24.56 29.04
N THR A 61 12.08 25.39 28.16
CA THR A 61 11.78 25.32 26.70
C THR A 61 12.64 26.30 25.91
N ARG A 62 13.83 25.85 25.52
CA ARG A 62 14.33 26.03 24.14
C ARG A 62 14.34 24.65 23.45
N SER A 63 13.17 24.02 23.39
CA SER A 63 12.95 22.83 22.56
C SER A 63 12.38 23.30 21.23
N THR A 64 13.24 23.33 20.21
CA THR A 64 12.84 23.47 18.80
C THR A 64 11.82 22.38 18.45
N PRO A 65 10.68 22.73 17.83
CA PRO A 65 9.66 21.75 17.46
C PRO A 65 10.19 20.91 16.31
N GLY A 66 10.69 19.70 16.61
CA GLY A 66 11.18 18.79 15.58
C GLY A 66 12.10 17.65 16.04
N ARG A 67 12.52 17.60 17.32
CA ARG A 67 13.35 16.48 17.81
C ARG A 67 12.70 15.84 19.04
N PRO A 68 12.31 14.55 18.99
CA PRO A 68 11.89 13.84 20.20
C PRO A 68 13.10 13.75 21.14
N SER A 69 12.96 14.28 22.35
CA SER A 69 13.94 14.11 23.42
C SER A 69 13.90 12.64 23.84
N ARG A 70 14.94 11.90 23.45
CA ARG A 70 15.27 10.59 23.99
C ARG A 70 15.50 10.77 25.49
N ALA A 71 14.82 9.99 26.31
CA ALA A 71 15.09 9.93 27.74
C ALA A 71 16.56 9.55 27.94
N SER A 72 17.32 10.42 28.61
CA SER A 72 18.67 10.10 29.07
C SER A 72 18.55 9.12 30.23
N ALA A 73 18.80 7.84 29.94
CA ALA A 73 19.39 6.92 30.89
C ALA A 73 20.84 6.72 30.40
N SER A 74 21.77 7.42 31.05
CA SER A 74 23.20 7.25 30.86
C SER A 74 23.71 6.32 31.95
N ASP A 75 24.16 5.12 31.57
CA ASP A 75 25.17 4.39 32.31
C ASP A 75 26.01 3.51 31.36
N LEU A 76 27.30 3.85 31.29
CA LEU A 76 28.50 3.02 31.14
C LEU A 76 28.87 2.34 29.78
N LEU A 77 29.89 2.96 29.15
CA LEU A 77 31.14 2.36 28.58
C LEU A 77 31.16 1.69 27.18
N PRO A 78 32.36 1.56 26.52
CA PRO A 78 32.55 1.95 25.12
C PRO A 78 33.03 0.84 24.15
N ASP A 79 33.15 1.26 22.88
CA ASP A 79 34.09 0.83 21.82
C ASP A 79 33.82 -0.49 21.08
N SER A 80 33.48 -0.38 19.79
CA SER A 80 34.07 -1.13 18.67
C SER A 80 33.33 -0.89 17.35
N VAL A 81 34.11 -0.99 16.28
CA VAL A 81 33.83 -0.70 14.87
C VAL A 81 33.30 -1.98 14.20
N ASP A 82 32.39 -1.81 13.21
CA ASP A 82 32.28 -2.59 11.95
C ASP A 82 30.81 -2.83 11.49
N ASP A 83 30.51 -2.19 10.36
CA ASP A 83 29.92 -2.68 9.11
C ASP A 83 28.60 -3.51 9.03
N VAL A 84 27.89 -3.23 7.91
CA VAL A 84 26.86 -4.05 7.20
C VAL A 84 25.36 -3.99 7.62
N VAL A 85 24.59 -3.28 6.76
CA VAL A 85 23.32 -3.63 6.07
C VAL A 85 22.12 -4.23 6.86
N GLU A 86 20.97 -3.51 6.91
CA GLU A 86 19.61 -3.93 6.46
C GLU A 86 18.43 -3.15 7.08
N GLU A 87 17.32 -3.14 6.32
CA GLU A 87 15.91 -2.97 6.70
C GLU A 87 15.40 -1.66 7.31
N VAL A 88 14.67 -0.89 6.49
CA VAL A 88 13.71 0.12 6.95
C VAL A 88 12.32 -0.52 7.07
N LYS A 89 11.97 -0.99 8.28
CA LYS A 89 10.59 -1.27 8.69
C LYS A 89 9.87 0.03 9.07
N SER A 90 8.95 0.50 8.24
CA SER A 90 8.05 1.61 8.59
C SER A 90 6.75 1.08 9.21
N VAL A 91 6.71 1.05 10.54
CA VAL A 91 5.47 0.85 11.32
C VAL A 91 4.74 2.20 11.43
N VAL A 92 3.71 2.42 10.61
CA VAL A 92 2.78 3.54 10.79
C VAL A 92 1.61 3.06 11.64
N LYS A 93 1.63 3.46 12.91
CA LYS A 93 0.56 3.25 13.89
C LYS A 93 -0.61 4.17 13.54
N SER A 94 -1.59 3.70 12.77
CA SER A 94 -2.80 4.46 12.46
C SER A 94 -3.79 4.35 13.64
N ARG A 95 -4.27 5.52 14.06
CA ARG A 95 -5.10 5.72 15.24
C ARG A 95 -6.57 5.63 14.78
N GLY A 96 -7.20 4.50 15.10
CA GLY A 96 -8.57 4.18 14.69
C GLY A 96 -9.59 5.26 15.09
N ARG A 97 -10.44 5.65 14.13
CA ARG A 97 -11.68 6.37 14.38
C ARG A 97 -12.85 5.39 14.21
N ARG A 98 -13.68 5.33 15.24
CA ARG A 98 -14.88 4.51 15.36
C ARG A 98 -15.95 5.03 14.38
N ALA A 99 -16.36 4.20 13.42
CA ALA A 99 -17.47 4.50 12.52
C ALA A 99 -18.80 4.14 13.18
N THR A 100 -19.77 5.05 13.08
CA THR A 100 -21.16 4.88 13.53
C THR A 100 -21.93 4.07 12.50
N GLN A 101 -22.53 2.95 12.92
CA GLN A 101 -23.45 2.16 12.08
C GLN A 101 -24.75 2.93 11.85
N VAL A 102 -25.14 3.08 10.58
CA VAL A 102 -26.50 3.42 10.17
C VAL A 102 -27.19 2.11 9.80
N LYS A 103 -28.33 1.87 10.44
CA LYS A 103 -29.23 0.74 10.20
C LYS A 103 -29.99 0.97 8.90
N GLN A 104 -29.84 0.06 7.94
CA GLN A 104 -30.61 0.08 6.70
C GLN A 104 -31.38 -1.25 6.59
N GLU A 105 -32.68 -1.12 6.37
CA GLU A 105 -33.67 -2.18 6.31
C GLU A 105 -33.52 -3.04 5.06
N SER A 106 -33.99 -4.28 5.20
CA SER A 106 -34.04 -5.37 4.23
C SER A 106 -35.00 -5.11 3.08
N GLU A 107 -34.55 -5.35 1.85
CA GLU A 107 -35.39 -5.82 0.73
C GLU A 107 -34.56 -6.85 -0.07
N ASP A 108 -35.10 -8.06 -0.14
CA ASP A 108 -34.63 -9.15 -0.99
C ASP A 108 -35.00 -8.85 -2.45
N ASP A 109 -34.08 -9.03 -3.40
CA ASP A 109 -34.37 -9.68 -4.68
C ASP A 109 -33.12 -9.97 -5.54
N GLU A 110 -33.27 -11.02 -6.34
CA GLU A 110 -32.28 -11.81 -7.08
C GLU A 110 -31.28 -11.04 -7.97
N GLY A 111 -30.04 -11.54 -8.00
CA GLY A 111 -29.02 -11.08 -8.96
C GLY A 111 -27.62 -11.60 -8.67
N GLY A 112 -27.42 -12.92 -8.76
CA GLY A 112 -26.13 -13.56 -8.54
C GLY A 112 -25.08 -13.15 -9.56
N ILE A 113 -24.15 -12.27 -9.18
CA ILE A 113 -22.91 -12.01 -9.90
C ILE A 113 -21.81 -12.83 -9.22
N SER A 114 -21.60 -14.05 -9.73
CA SER A 114 -20.56 -14.95 -9.23
C SER A 114 -19.18 -14.40 -9.60
N SER A 115 -18.34 -14.23 -8.58
CA SER A 115 -16.92 -13.92 -8.74
C SER A 115 -16.23 -15.08 -9.49
N PRO A 116 -15.39 -14.80 -10.50
CA PRO A 116 -14.73 -15.84 -11.30
C PRO A 116 -13.88 -16.80 -10.46
N VAL A 117 -13.46 -16.41 -9.24
CA VAL A 117 -12.67 -17.24 -8.34
C VAL A 117 -13.50 -18.35 -7.68
N GLN A 118 -14.78 -18.12 -7.38
CA GLN A 118 -15.67 -19.15 -6.81
C GLN A 118 -16.00 -20.25 -7.81
N ALA A 119 -16.08 -19.93 -9.11
CA ALA A 119 -16.29 -20.91 -10.17
C ALA A 119 -15.10 -21.87 -10.35
N VAL A 120 -13.86 -21.40 -10.14
CA VAL A 120 -12.65 -22.23 -10.25
C VAL A 120 -12.53 -23.18 -9.06
N ILE A 121 -12.90 -22.74 -7.85
CA ILE A 121 -12.92 -23.59 -6.66
C ILE A 121 -14.03 -24.65 -6.76
N ALA A 122 -15.23 -24.27 -7.23
CA ALA A 122 -16.33 -25.20 -7.46
C ALA A 122 -16.04 -26.24 -8.57
N SER A 123 -15.27 -25.84 -9.61
CA SER A 123 -14.84 -26.75 -10.67
C SER A 123 -13.77 -27.74 -10.21
N ALA A 124 -12.87 -27.32 -9.31
CA ALA A 124 -11.86 -28.21 -8.71
C ALA A 124 -12.49 -29.26 -7.78
N SER A 125 -13.56 -28.91 -7.05
CA SER A 125 -14.32 -29.87 -6.22
C SER A 125 -15.14 -30.86 -7.04
N ASN A 126 -15.61 -30.48 -8.24
CA ASN A 126 -16.36 -31.38 -9.13
C ASN A 126 -15.46 -32.33 -9.95
N ALA A 127 -14.19 -32.00 -10.13
CA ALA A 127 -13.24 -32.82 -10.90
C ALA A 127 -12.69 -34.04 -10.14
N LEU A 128 -12.97 -34.17 -8.84
CA LEU A 128 -12.52 -35.29 -7.98
C LEU A 128 -13.57 -36.39 -7.77
N SER A 129 -14.68 -36.35 -8.51
CA SER A 129 -15.69 -37.41 -8.54
C SER A 129 -15.77 -37.99 -9.94
N PRO A 130 -15.15 -39.15 -10.21
CA PRO A 130 -15.91 -40.40 -10.10
C PRO A 130 -15.06 -41.62 -9.70
N ILE A 131 -15.68 -42.59 -9.05
CA ILE A 131 -15.61 -44.05 -9.29
C ILE A 131 -16.30 -44.68 -8.09
N THR A 132 -17.54 -45.13 -8.29
CA THR A 132 -18.27 -46.22 -7.61
C THR A 132 -19.76 -45.90 -7.57
N SER A 133 -20.39 -46.04 -8.73
CA SER A 133 -21.84 -46.19 -8.82
C SER A 133 -22.10 -47.30 -9.82
N ALA A 134 -22.11 -48.53 -9.31
CA ALA A 134 -22.73 -49.64 -10.01
C ALA A 134 -23.09 -50.74 -8.99
N LEU A 135 -24.35 -51.18 -9.08
CA LEU A 135 -25.00 -52.32 -8.44
C LEU A 135 -25.64 -52.11 -7.05
N SER A 136 -26.91 -51.70 -7.09
CA SER A 136 -27.95 -52.34 -6.27
C SER A 136 -28.28 -53.74 -6.83
N PRO A 137 -28.70 -54.69 -5.98
CA PRO A 137 -30.13 -54.97 -5.93
C PRO A 137 -30.69 -55.30 -4.51
N SER A 138 -31.94 -54.84 -4.31
CA SER A 138 -33.10 -55.57 -3.78
C SER A 138 -33.09 -56.20 -2.37
N GLY A 139 -34.16 -55.89 -1.60
CA GLY A 139 -34.72 -56.75 -0.55
C GLY A 139 -34.84 -56.06 0.81
N GLN A 140 -35.91 -55.28 1.05
CA GLN A 140 -37.04 -55.70 1.91
C GLN A 140 -36.65 -56.43 3.21
N LEU A 141 -36.81 -55.78 4.36
CA LEU A 141 -37.73 -56.15 5.47
C LEU A 141 -37.28 -55.51 6.81
N ASN A 142 -38.14 -54.65 7.37
CA ASN A 142 -38.23 -54.44 8.82
C ASN A 142 -38.83 -55.71 9.45
N PRO A 143 -38.43 -56.13 10.67
CA PRO A 143 -39.16 -55.64 11.84
C PRO A 143 -38.38 -55.58 13.19
N ARG A 144 -38.78 -54.59 14.02
CA ARG A 144 -39.07 -54.65 15.47
C ARG A 144 -37.97 -55.10 16.46
N THR A 145 -37.64 -54.13 17.34
CA THR A 145 -37.20 -54.23 18.76
C THR A 145 -37.86 -55.39 19.56
N PRO A 146 -37.25 -56.00 20.60
CA PRO A 146 -36.83 -55.27 21.82
C PRO A 146 -35.67 -55.83 22.69
N ALA A 147 -35.38 -55.07 23.76
CA ALA A 147 -34.93 -55.48 25.10
C ALA A 147 -33.42 -55.71 25.41
N LEU A 148 -32.84 -54.66 26.01
CA LEU A 148 -32.23 -54.59 27.36
C LEU A 148 -31.45 -55.79 27.95
N ARG A 149 -30.25 -55.42 28.43
CA ARG A 149 -29.42 -55.92 29.55
C ARG A 149 -28.37 -57.00 29.25
N GLY A 150 -27.12 -56.58 29.47
CA GLY A 150 -26.21 -57.34 30.32
C GLY A 150 -24.86 -57.64 29.71
N GLY A 151 -23.81 -57.15 30.36
CA GLY A 151 -22.52 -57.85 30.38
C GLY A 151 -21.47 -57.32 29.41
N SER A 152 -20.46 -56.69 30.01
CA SER A 152 -19.14 -56.51 29.45
C SER A 152 -18.65 -57.77 28.71
N ARG A 153 -18.50 -57.65 27.39
CA ARG A 153 -17.46 -58.35 26.65
C ARG A 153 -16.77 -57.32 25.76
N ARG A 154 -15.59 -56.88 26.22
CA ARG A 154 -14.50 -56.46 25.34
C ARG A 154 -14.20 -57.64 24.40
N GLN A 155 -14.94 -57.73 23.31
CA GLN A 155 -14.50 -58.46 22.14
C GLN A 155 -13.63 -57.49 21.36
N SER A 156 -12.33 -57.75 21.40
CA SER A 156 -11.38 -57.36 20.38
C SER A 156 -11.91 -57.80 19.01
N GLN A 157 -12.74 -56.96 18.40
CA GLN A 157 -13.02 -57.07 16.98
C GLN A 157 -11.82 -56.42 16.28
N LEU A 158 -11.07 -57.28 15.60
CA LEU A 158 -10.13 -56.91 14.57
C LEU A 158 -10.73 -55.83 13.66
N PRO A 159 -9.91 -54.93 13.09
CA PRO A 159 -10.40 -53.88 12.20
C PRO A 159 -11.08 -54.57 11.01
N GLY A 160 -12.41 -54.64 11.05
CA GLY A 160 -13.20 -54.95 9.88
C GLY A 160 -12.96 -53.87 8.83
N PRO A 161 -13.18 -54.17 7.54
CA PRO A 161 -13.19 -53.14 6.52
C PRO A 161 -14.10 -51.99 7.00
N PRO A 162 -13.63 -50.73 6.91
CA PRO A 162 -14.36 -49.61 7.48
C PRO A 162 -15.79 -49.61 6.92
N SER A 163 -16.78 -49.47 7.81
CA SER A 163 -18.17 -49.35 7.40
C SER A 163 -18.31 -48.14 6.47
N PRO A 164 -19.21 -48.17 5.46
CA PRO A 164 -19.36 -47.06 4.50
C PRO A 164 -19.59 -45.70 5.16
N SER A 165 -20.26 -45.68 6.32
CA SER A 165 -20.44 -44.47 7.13
C SER A 165 -19.15 -43.97 7.78
N ALA A 166 -18.26 -44.86 8.20
CA ALA A 166 -16.96 -44.50 8.78
C ALA A 166 -15.99 -43.95 7.71
N VAL A 167 -16.06 -44.43 6.46
CA VAL A 167 -15.29 -43.86 5.34
C VAL A 167 -15.84 -42.47 4.97
N ALA A 168 -17.15 -42.29 5.00
CA ALA A 168 -17.77 -40.99 4.76
C ALA A 168 -17.39 -39.97 5.85
N GLU A 169 -17.42 -40.37 7.13
CA GLU A 169 -17.01 -39.53 8.25
C GLU A 169 -15.51 -39.17 8.19
N LEU A 170 -14.64 -40.13 7.83
CA LEU A 170 -13.20 -39.86 7.64
C LEU A 170 -12.94 -38.94 6.43
N ALA A 171 -13.69 -39.12 5.34
CA ALA A 171 -13.60 -38.27 4.17
C ALA A 171 -14.13 -36.86 4.45
N GLU A 172 -15.18 -36.73 5.26
CA GLU A 172 -15.75 -35.46 5.69
C GLU A 172 -14.81 -34.73 6.67
N GLU A 173 -14.19 -35.45 7.61
CA GLU A 173 -13.16 -34.90 8.50
C GLU A 173 -11.91 -34.47 7.73
N ALA A 174 -11.44 -35.28 6.76
CA ALA A 174 -10.33 -34.90 5.89
C ALA A 174 -10.67 -33.68 5.01
N SER A 175 -11.89 -33.63 4.46
CA SER A 175 -12.37 -32.51 3.65
C SER A 175 -12.52 -31.24 4.50
N HIS A 176 -13.02 -31.37 5.73
CA HIS A 176 -13.13 -30.26 6.67
C HIS A 176 -11.74 -29.73 7.04
N ASN A 177 -10.80 -30.61 7.35
CA ASN A 177 -9.43 -30.23 7.71
C ASN A 177 -8.66 -29.59 6.54
N VAL A 178 -8.89 -30.04 5.30
CA VAL A 178 -8.33 -29.42 4.10
C VAL A 178 -8.96 -28.05 3.85
N THR A 179 -10.28 -27.93 3.97
CA THR A 179 -10.96 -26.64 3.74
C THR A 179 -10.62 -25.60 4.80
N THR A 180 -10.46 -25.98 6.08
CA THR A 180 -9.98 -25.08 7.14
C THR A 180 -8.52 -24.69 6.90
N SER A 181 -7.66 -25.64 6.51
CA SER A 181 -6.25 -25.33 6.18
C SER A 181 -6.13 -24.38 4.99
N ILE A 182 -6.94 -24.54 3.95
CA ILE A 182 -6.97 -23.63 2.79
C ILE A 182 -7.50 -22.24 3.21
N LYS A 183 -8.55 -22.18 4.03
CA LYS A 183 -9.07 -20.90 4.56
C LYS A 183 -8.05 -20.19 5.44
N ASP A 184 -7.33 -20.92 6.29
CA ASP A 184 -6.27 -20.36 7.14
C ASP A 184 -5.08 -19.88 6.30
N LEU A 185 -4.68 -20.63 5.27
CA LEU A 185 -3.66 -20.18 4.32
C LEU A 185 -4.12 -18.96 3.51
N TYR A 186 -5.38 -18.90 3.10
CA TYR A 186 -5.95 -17.75 2.41
C TYR A 186 -5.98 -16.50 3.31
N ASN A 187 -6.48 -16.62 4.54
CA ASN A 187 -6.50 -15.53 5.51
C ASN A 187 -5.08 -15.08 5.88
N LYS A 188 -4.15 -16.03 6.06
CA LYS A 188 -2.74 -15.75 6.37
C LYS A 188 -1.99 -15.16 5.18
N SER A 189 -2.38 -15.50 3.95
CA SER A 189 -1.76 -14.97 2.73
C SER A 189 -2.10 -13.50 2.50
N GLY A 190 -3.11 -12.95 3.17
CA GLY A 190 -3.49 -11.54 3.04
C GLY A 190 -3.84 -11.16 1.60
N VAL A 191 -4.31 -12.11 0.80
CA VAL A 191 -4.60 -11.89 -0.62
C VAL A 191 -5.71 -10.85 -0.79
N ASP A 192 -6.73 -10.85 0.08
CA ASP A 192 -7.77 -9.83 0.07
C ASP A 192 -7.23 -8.42 0.37
N GLU A 193 -6.29 -8.30 1.31
CA GLU A 193 -5.63 -7.04 1.65
C GLU A 193 -4.68 -6.61 0.52
N SER A 194 -4.02 -7.56 -0.13
CA SER A 194 -3.20 -7.29 -1.31
C SER A 194 -4.04 -6.81 -2.49
N ILE A 195 -5.19 -7.42 -2.75
CA ILE A 195 -6.13 -7.01 -3.81
C ILE A 195 -6.72 -5.64 -3.51
N SER A 196 -7.11 -5.36 -2.25
CA SER A 196 -7.64 -4.06 -1.87
C SER A 196 -6.58 -2.96 -2.00
N ASN A 197 -5.33 -3.23 -1.59
CA ASN A 197 -4.20 -2.32 -1.75
C ASN A 197 -3.84 -2.07 -3.23
N VAL A 198 -3.84 -3.12 -4.05
CA VAL A 198 -3.64 -3.00 -5.51
C VAL A 198 -4.76 -2.18 -6.12
N ARG A 199 -6.02 -2.43 -5.74
CA ARG A 199 -7.16 -1.66 -6.23
C ARG A 199 -7.03 -0.19 -5.82
N GLU A 200 -6.67 0.10 -4.57
CA GLU A 200 -6.48 1.47 -4.09
C GLU A 200 -5.34 2.17 -4.84
N THR A 201 -4.22 1.47 -5.06
CA THR A 201 -3.07 1.98 -5.82
C THR A 201 -3.44 2.23 -7.28
N LEU A 202 -4.14 1.29 -7.94
CA LEU A 202 -4.59 1.42 -9.33
C LEU A 202 -5.68 2.48 -9.49
N SER A 203 -6.50 2.71 -8.46
CA SER A 203 -7.52 3.77 -8.44
C SER A 203 -6.93 5.16 -8.21
N SER A 204 -5.64 5.26 -7.87
CA SER A 204 -4.95 6.54 -7.78
C SER A 204 -4.56 7.07 -9.16
N ILE A 205 -4.43 8.40 -9.28
CA ILE A 205 -3.96 9.03 -10.52
C ILE A 205 -2.57 8.51 -10.94
N ALA A 206 -1.69 8.30 -9.97
CA ALA A 206 -0.37 7.74 -10.22
C ALA A 206 -0.47 6.29 -10.73
N GLY A 207 -1.42 5.51 -10.22
CA GLY A 207 -1.74 4.17 -10.70
C GLY A 207 -2.16 4.17 -12.17
N ILE A 208 -3.09 5.04 -12.56
CA ILE A 208 -3.53 5.18 -13.96
C ILE A 208 -2.36 5.55 -14.88
N HIS A 209 -1.48 6.47 -14.46
CA HIS A 209 -0.31 6.83 -15.26
C HIS A 209 0.66 5.66 -15.41
N VAL A 210 0.92 4.93 -14.33
CA VAL A 210 1.81 3.77 -14.34
C VAL A 210 1.23 2.65 -15.20
N THR A 211 -0.08 2.39 -15.18
CA THR A 211 -0.68 1.36 -16.04
C THR A 211 -0.59 1.73 -17.51
N VAL A 212 -0.91 2.97 -17.88
CA VAL A 212 -0.74 3.45 -19.27
C VAL A 212 0.72 3.34 -19.70
N LEU A 213 1.66 3.74 -18.85
CA LEU A 213 3.09 3.67 -19.13
C LEU A 213 3.60 2.22 -19.25
N ILE A 214 3.09 1.30 -18.42
CA ILE A 214 3.40 -0.13 -18.51
C ILE A 214 2.87 -0.70 -19.82
N LEU A 215 1.64 -0.37 -20.22
CA LEU A 215 1.08 -0.84 -21.50
C LEU A 215 1.89 -0.33 -22.69
N GLU A 216 2.25 0.95 -22.70
CA GLU A 216 3.14 1.54 -23.71
C GLU A 216 4.51 0.83 -23.71
N GLY A 217 5.10 0.61 -22.52
CA GLY A 217 6.39 -0.05 -22.37
C GLY A 217 6.37 -1.51 -22.86
N ILE A 218 5.31 -2.26 -22.56
CA ILE A 218 5.12 -3.64 -23.04
C ILE A 218 4.99 -3.66 -24.57
N ALA A 219 4.26 -2.70 -25.16
CA ALA A 219 4.12 -2.60 -26.61
C ALA A 219 5.48 -2.35 -27.29
N VAL A 220 6.24 -1.35 -26.80
CA VAL A 220 7.60 -1.07 -27.28
C VAL A 220 8.52 -2.28 -27.10
N GLN A 221 8.49 -2.90 -25.92
CA GLN A 221 9.33 -4.05 -25.60
C GLN A 221 9.08 -5.24 -26.53
N ARG A 222 7.81 -5.51 -26.85
CA ARG A 222 7.43 -6.64 -27.72
C ARG A 222 7.96 -6.46 -29.13
N GLU A 223 8.01 -5.24 -29.64
CA GLU A 223 8.56 -4.96 -30.97
C GLU A 223 10.09 -5.03 -31.00
N VAL A 224 10.73 -4.56 -29.93
CA VAL A 224 12.20 -4.56 -29.82
C VAL A 224 12.75 -5.98 -29.60
N PHE A 225 11.95 -6.89 -29.03
CA PHE A 225 12.29 -8.30 -28.85
C PHE A 225 11.56 -9.20 -29.87
N PRO A 226 12.09 -9.35 -31.10
CA PRO A 226 11.55 -10.31 -32.04
C PRO A 226 11.74 -11.73 -31.51
N TRP A 227 10.66 -12.50 -31.50
CA TRP A 227 10.70 -13.94 -31.27
C TRP A 227 11.30 -14.61 -32.49
N GLN A 228 12.49 -15.18 -32.33
CA GLN A 228 13.18 -15.87 -33.41
C GLN A 228 13.05 -17.38 -33.22
N TYR A 229 12.86 -18.08 -34.34
CA TYR A 229 12.83 -19.53 -34.35
C TYR A 229 14.18 -20.09 -33.86
N ALA A 230 14.15 -20.95 -32.84
CA ALA A 230 15.34 -21.54 -32.26
C ALA A 230 15.57 -22.95 -32.78
N PHE A 231 14.63 -23.86 -32.48
CA PHE A 231 14.70 -25.26 -32.87
C PHE A 231 13.30 -25.89 -32.77
N ASP A 232 13.10 -26.96 -33.53
CA ASP A 232 11.91 -27.79 -33.44
C ASP A 232 12.14 -28.90 -32.41
N ILE A 233 11.18 -29.07 -31.49
CA ILE A 233 11.12 -30.28 -30.68
C ILE A 233 10.57 -31.38 -31.61
N PRO A 234 11.33 -32.46 -31.87
CA PRO A 234 10.89 -33.52 -32.76
C PRO A 234 9.63 -34.18 -32.21
N ALA A 235 8.75 -34.62 -33.12
CA ALA A 235 7.52 -35.30 -32.73
C ALA A 235 7.86 -36.57 -31.92
N THR A 236 7.23 -36.71 -30.76
CA THR A 236 7.24 -37.96 -30.00
C THR A 236 5.92 -38.70 -30.25
N PRO A 237 5.79 -39.99 -29.91
CA PRO A 237 4.53 -40.71 -30.06
C PRO A 237 3.35 -40.09 -29.30
N ILE A 238 3.62 -39.18 -28.35
CA ILE A 238 2.65 -38.57 -27.45
C ILE A 238 2.45 -37.07 -27.77
N THR A 239 3.40 -36.41 -28.45
CA THR A 239 3.34 -34.97 -28.75
C THR A 239 3.71 -34.64 -30.21
N PRO A 240 2.93 -33.81 -30.92
CA PRO A 240 3.28 -33.36 -32.26
C PRO A 240 4.54 -32.49 -32.26
N ALA A 241 5.19 -32.35 -33.42
CA ALA A 241 6.33 -31.46 -33.58
C ALA A 241 5.93 -30.01 -33.25
N HIS A 242 6.74 -29.34 -32.42
CA HIS A 242 6.47 -27.98 -31.98
C HIS A 242 7.69 -27.09 -32.18
N ALA A 243 7.50 -26.01 -32.93
CA ALA A 243 8.52 -25.00 -33.17
C ALA A 243 8.69 -24.13 -31.93
N VAL A 244 9.85 -24.22 -31.28
CA VAL A 244 10.17 -23.38 -30.14
C VAL A 244 10.84 -22.12 -30.65
N SER A 245 10.18 -20.99 -30.40
CA SER A 245 10.76 -19.67 -30.63
C SER A 245 11.30 -19.11 -29.32
N VAL A 246 12.49 -18.53 -29.35
CA VAL A 246 13.09 -17.86 -28.19
C VAL A 246 13.31 -16.39 -28.50
N PRO A 247 13.21 -15.49 -27.51
CA PRO A 247 13.54 -14.09 -27.72
C PRO A 247 15.05 -13.95 -27.96
N ASN A 248 15.45 -13.16 -28.95
CA ASN A 248 16.85 -12.92 -29.20
C ASN A 248 17.43 -11.98 -28.13
N LEU A 249 18.07 -12.55 -27.10
CA LEU A 249 18.66 -11.79 -25.98
C LEU A 249 19.89 -10.97 -26.38
N PHE A 250 20.56 -11.28 -27.50
CA PHE A 250 21.71 -10.52 -27.97
C PHE A 250 21.34 -9.10 -28.42
N ILE A 251 20.05 -8.84 -28.67
CA ILE A 251 19.57 -7.49 -28.97
C ILE A 251 19.88 -6.51 -27.82
N LEU A 252 19.91 -6.99 -26.57
CA LEU A 252 20.27 -6.20 -25.39
C LEU A 252 21.67 -5.60 -25.47
N LEU A 253 22.58 -6.23 -26.23
CA LEU A 253 23.94 -5.74 -26.41
C LEU A 253 24.05 -4.74 -27.56
N THR A 254 23.00 -4.58 -28.36
CA THR A 254 22.99 -3.68 -29.52
C THR A 254 22.62 -2.26 -29.11
N GLY A 255 23.19 -1.28 -29.81
CA GLY A 255 22.83 0.13 -29.61
C GLY A 255 21.37 0.44 -29.94
N VAL A 256 20.75 -0.34 -30.82
CA VAL A 256 19.35 -0.15 -31.27
C VAL A 256 18.35 -0.38 -30.14
N TYR A 257 18.62 -1.38 -29.29
CA TYR A 257 17.80 -1.65 -28.10
C TYR A 257 17.80 -0.44 -27.16
N TRP A 258 19.01 0.01 -26.79
CA TRP A 258 19.18 1.11 -25.85
C TRP A 258 18.72 2.43 -26.44
N SER A 259 18.96 2.71 -27.72
CA SER A 259 18.47 3.95 -28.34
C SER A 259 16.95 4.03 -28.30
N THR A 260 16.26 2.93 -28.59
CA THR A 260 14.78 2.86 -28.59
C THR A 260 14.22 3.06 -27.19
N ILE A 261 14.72 2.31 -26.21
CA ILE A 261 14.23 2.36 -24.84
C ILE A 261 14.60 3.68 -24.15
N LEU A 262 15.81 4.18 -24.37
CA LEU A 262 16.22 5.47 -23.81
C LEU A 262 15.44 6.62 -24.45
N THR A 263 15.15 6.58 -25.76
CA THR A 263 14.33 7.60 -26.42
C THR A 263 12.91 7.60 -25.86
N TRP A 264 12.26 6.43 -25.83
CA TRP A 264 10.93 6.31 -25.24
C TRP A 264 10.91 6.72 -23.77
N SER A 265 11.88 6.26 -22.97
CA SER A 265 11.97 6.59 -21.54
C SER A 265 12.24 8.08 -21.30
N THR A 266 13.05 8.71 -22.14
CA THR A 266 13.32 10.16 -22.05
C THR A 266 12.06 10.96 -22.34
N VAL A 267 11.34 10.62 -23.40
CA VAL A 267 10.12 11.32 -23.83
C VAL A 267 8.92 11.06 -22.91
N SER A 268 8.78 9.82 -22.41
CA SER A 268 7.61 9.39 -21.64
C SER A 268 7.80 9.48 -20.12
N ILE A 269 9.03 9.33 -19.61
CA ILE A 269 9.31 9.24 -18.16
C ILE A 269 10.17 10.44 -17.73
N PHE A 270 11.43 10.50 -18.15
CA PHE A 270 12.43 11.37 -17.51
C PHE A 270 12.11 12.86 -17.70
N VAL A 271 11.88 13.32 -18.93
CA VAL A 271 11.63 14.74 -19.18
C VAL A 271 10.28 15.16 -18.60
N PRO A 272 9.16 14.45 -18.84
CA PRO A 272 7.89 14.80 -18.19
C PRO A 272 7.96 14.85 -16.67
N LEU A 273 8.65 13.89 -16.04
CA LEU A 273 8.80 13.84 -14.58
C LEU A 273 9.67 14.98 -14.06
N LEU A 274 10.77 15.31 -14.75
CA LEU A 274 11.62 16.44 -14.41
C LEU A 274 10.81 17.74 -14.39
N PHE A 275 10.03 18.01 -15.43
CA PHE A 275 9.19 19.21 -15.48
C PHE A 275 8.07 19.16 -14.43
N ALA A 276 7.43 18.02 -14.23
CA ALA A 276 6.41 17.85 -13.20
C ALA A 276 6.94 18.07 -11.77
N TYR A 277 8.22 17.79 -11.53
CA TYR A 277 8.87 18.05 -10.24
C TYR A 277 9.09 19.54 -9.99
N PHE A 278 9.57 20.28 -11.00
CA PHE A 278 9.87 21.71 -10.86
C PHE A 278 8.64 22.61 -11.02
N TYR A 279 7.76 22.31 -11.97
CA TYR A 279 6.54 23.08 -12.24
C TYR A 279 5.35 22.36 -11.61
N ASN A 280 5.05 22.72 -10.36
CA ASN A 280 3.94 22.11 -9.63
C ASN A 280 2.73 23.03 -9.59
N LEU A 281 1.75 22.76 -10.46
CA LEU A 281 0.51 23.55 -10.56
C LEU A 281 -0.51 23.21 -9.46
N THR A 282 -0.30 22.10 -8.74
CA THR A 282 -1.20 21.64 -7.66
C THR A 282 -0.72 22.03 -6.26
N ILE A 283 0.16 23.03 -6.16
CA ILE A 283 0.53 23.64 -4.89
C ILE A 283 -0.69 24.36 -4.29
N ARG A 284 -0.95 24.11 -3.01
CA ARG A 284 -1.98 24.82 -2.24
C ARG A 284 -1.34 25.67 -1.15
N ASP A 285 -1.83 26.89 -1.01
CA ASP A 285 -1.49 27.74 0.12
C ASP A 285 -2.37 27.38 1.31
N VAL A 286 -1.76 26.87 2.37
CA VAL A 286 -2.43 26.59 3.64
C VAL A 286 -2.12 27.72 4.61
N LYS A 287 -3.15 28.37 5.16
CA LYS A 287 -2.97 29.37 6.22
C LYS A 287 -2.75 28.67 7.55
N ARG A 288 -1.55 28.79 8.14
CA ARG A 288 -1.21 28.28 9.47
C ARG A 288 -0.69 29.42 10.34
N ASN A 289 -1.35 29.69 11.48
CA ASN A 289 -0.99 30.77 12.41
C ASN A 289 -0.68 32.11 11.72
N ASN A 290 -1.62 32.59 10.89
CA ASN A 290 -1.52 33.86 10.17
C ASN A 290 -0.39 33.94 9.10
N MET A 291 0.38 32.88 8.89
CA MET A 291 1.33 32.73 7.78
C MET A 291 0.72 31.84 6.70
N ARG A 292 0.97 32.15 5.43
CA ARG A 292 0.62 31.29 4.30
C ARG A 292 1.81 30.39 4.00
N VAL A 293 1.59 29.08 4.00
CA VAL A 293 2.62 28.09 3.67
C VAL A 293 2.15 27.31 2.47
N ALA A 294 2.93 27.36 1.39
CA ALA A 294 2.74 26.56 0.20
C ALA A 294 3.07 25.10 0.52
N VAL A 295 2.08 24.21 0.41
CA VAL A 295 2.25 22.76 0.62
C VAL A 295 1.98 22.04 -0.69
N PRO A 296 2.98 21.38 -1.30
CA PRO A 296 2.78 20.60 -2.51
C PRO A 296 1.89 19.39 -2.21
N ARG A 297 0.89 19.13 -3.07
CA ARG A 297 -0.01 17.96 -2.94
C ARG A 297 0.67 16.67 -3.38
N TYR A 298 1.41 16.74 -4.49
CA TYR A 298 2.21 15.64 -5.03
C TYR A 298 3.68 16.02 -5.07
N ARG A 299 4.56 15.01 -5.02
CA ARG A 299 6.01 15.21 -5.23
C ARG A 299 6.33 15.66 -6.66
N ALA A 300 5.59 15.15 -7.62
CA ALA A 300 5.62 15.55 -9.02
C ALA A 300 4.16 15.77 -9.46
N ASP A 301 3.90 16.89 -10.12
CA ASP A 301 2.55 17.29 -10.48
C ASP A 301 1.99 16.46 -11.66
N PRO A 302 0.88 15.72 -11.46
CA PRO A 302 0.35 14.82 -12.48
C PRO A 302 -0.17 15.55 -13.72
N LEU A 303 -0.67 16.77 -13.58
CA LEU A 303 -1.17 17.55 -14.72
C LEU A 303 -0.02 18.04 -15.60
N THR A 304 1.00 18.64 -15.00
CA THR A 304 2.21 19.08 -15.71
C THR A 304 2.90 17.91 -16.41
N TYR A 305 3.01 16.75 -15.76
CA TYR A 305 3.56 15.54 -16.38
C TYR A 305 2.89 15.21 -17.71
N ASN A 306 1.55 15.18 -17.74
CA ASN A 306 0.82 14.82 -18.95
C ASN A 306 0.91 15.89 -20.04
N ILE A 307 0.87 17.18 -19.68
CA ILE A 307 1.04 18.27 -20.66
C ILE A 307 2.42 18.18 -21.32
N VAL A 308 3.47 17.97 -20.52
CA VAL A 308 4.84 17.87 -21.03
C VAL A 308 5.02 16.61 -21.86
N LYS A 309 4.50 15.45 -21.42
CA LYS A 309 4.50 14.21 -22.20
C LYS A 309 3.78 14.40 -23.54
N ALA A 310 2.61 15.03 -23.55
CA ALA A 310 1.85 15.31 -24.78
C ALA A 310 2.64 16.19 -25.74
N LEU A 311 3.22 17.28 -25.23
CA LEU A 311 4.01 18.22 -26.01
C LEU A 311 5.27 17.56 -26.59
N LEU A 312 6.00 16.79 -25.79
CA LEU A 312 7.17 16.05 -26.27
C LEU A 312 6.80 14.99 -27.30
N THR A 313 5.72 14.24 -27.06
CA THR A 313 5.23 13.24 -28.00
C THR A 313 4.89 13.89 -29.35
N TYR A 314 4.25 15.05 -29.33
CA TYR A 314 3.95 15.80 -30.54
C TYR A 314 5.22 16.31 -31.24
N ILE A 315 6.18 16.89 -30.50
CA ILE A 315 7.41 17.43 -31.08
C ILE A 315 8.31 16.33 -31.64
N VAL A 316 8.49 15.23 -30.91
CA VAL A 316 9.41 14.16 -31.29
C VAL A 316 8.79 13.27 -32.36
N PHE A 317 7.58 12.75 -32.14
CA PHE A 317 6.99 11.76 -33.06
C PHE A 317 6.18 12.41 -34.20
N LYS A 318 5.42 13.48 -33.97
CA LYS A 318 4.64 14.12 -35.06
C LYS A 318 5.45 15.11 -35.89
N LYS A 319 6.36 15.85 -35.26
CA LYS A 319 7.22 16.83 -35.96
C LYS A 319 8.59 16.27 -36.35
N GLY A 320 8.98 15.09 -35.84
CA GLY A 320 10.24 14.45 -36.19
C GLY A 320 11.47 15.22 -35.65
N VAL A 321 11.32 15.99 -34.57
CA VAL A 321 12.44 16.76 -34.02
C VAL A 321 13.36 15.83 -33.24
N THR A 322 14.55 15.59 -33.77
CA THR A 322 15.54 14.65 -33.22
C THR A 322 16.52 15.27 -32.22
N PHE A 323 16.55 16.61 -32.12
CA PHE A 323 17.49 17.38 -31.29
C PHE A 323 18.97 17.00 -31.47
N GLY A 324 19.34 16.34 -32.58
CA GLY A 324 20.68 15.81 -32.83
C GLY A 324 21.09 14.60 -31.97
N VAL A 325 20.23 14.14 -31.07
CA VAL A 325 20.50 13.03 -30.13
C VAL A 325 19.73 11.77 -30.50
N ILE A 326 18.56 11.93 -31.15
CA ILE A 326 17.65 10.84 -31.48
C ILE A 326 17.85 10.44 -32.95
N ALA A 327 18.05 9.16 -33.22
CA ALA A 327 18.08 8.65 -34.59
C ALA A 327 16.65 8.65 -35.18
N PRO A 328 16.44 9.12 -36.41
CA PRO A 328 15.10 9.16 -37.02
C PRO A 328 14.49 7.75 -37.15
N GLU A 329 15.30 6.74 -37.43
CA GLU A 329 14.86 5.33 -37.49
C GLU A 329 14.28 4.83 -36.15
N THR A 330 14.73 5.39 -35.03
CA THR A 330 14.20 5.04 -33.71
C THR A 330 12.78 5.61 -33.51
N ILE A 331 12.50 6.78 -34.08
CA ILE A 331 11.18 7.42 -34.02
C ILE A 331 10.16 6.57 -34.78
N ASP A 332 10.49 6.18 -36.01
CA ASP A 332 9.64 5.32 -36.83
C ASP A 332 9.38 3.97 -36.16
N ARG A 333 10.43 3.36 -35.57
CA ARG A 333 10.30 2.09 -34.85
C ARG A 333 9.36 2.20 -33.65
N ILE A 334 9.47 3.24 -32.83
CA ILE A 334 8.58 3.45 -31.69
C ILE A 334 7.15 3.71 -32.17
N GLU A 335 6.97 4.48 -33.25
CA GLU A 335 5.65 4.75 -33.82
C GLU A 335 4.97 3.48 -34.34
N HIS A 336 5.72 2.55 -34.92
CA HIS A 336 5.19 1.25 -35.33
C HIS A 336 4.97 0.28 -34.15
N ALA A 337 5.79 0.37 -33.10
CA ALA A 337 5.72 -0.52 -31.94
C ALA A 337 4.50 -0.24 -31.04
N VAL A 338 4.13 1.03 -30.85
CA VAL A 338 3.03 1.38 -29.95
C VAL A 338 1.70 1.16 -30.64
N LEU A 339 0.76 0.52 -29.94
CA LEU A 339 -0.58 0.24 -30.45
C LEU A 339 -1.32 1.55 -30.75
N GLY A 340 -1.47 1.90 -32.04
CA GLY A 340 -2.04 3.19 -32.47
C GLY A 340 -1.03 4.34 -32.62
N GLY A 341 0.27 4.02 -32.52
CA GLY A 341 1.40 4.90 -32.74
C GLY A 341 1.40 6.15 -31.86
N SER A 342 1.94 7.24 -32.40
CA SER A 342 2.04 8.53 -31.72
C SER A 342 0.70 9.08 -31.21
N ASN A 343 -0.42 8.72 -31.86
CA ASN A 343 -1.75 9.12 -31.42
C ASN A 343 -2.15 8.48 -30.08
N ALA A 344 -1.78 7.21 -29.86
CA ALA A 344 -2.11 6.51 -28.61
C ALA A 344 -1.36 7.09 -27.42
N LEU A 345 -0.09 7.51 -27.60
CA LEU A 345 0.68 8.21 -26.56
C LEU A 345 0.01 9.55 -26.20
N LEU A 346 -0.48 10.29 -27.21
CA LEU A 346 -1.21 11.54 -26.99
C LEU A 346 -2.54 11.29 -26.26
N ILE A 347 -3.29 10.26 -26.65
CA ILE A 347 -4.54 9.87 -25.97
C ILE A 347 -4.25 9.47 -24.52
N GLY A 348 -3.22 8.67 -24.27
CA GLY A 348 -2.80 8.27 -22.93
C GLY A 348 -2.46 9.49 -22.06
N SER A 349 -1.74 10.47 -22.60
CA SER A 349 -1.46 11.73 -21.92
C SER A 349 -2.73 12.58 -21.69
N GLY A 350 -3.68 12.57 -22.64
CA GLY A 350 -4.95 13.27 -22.50
C GLY A 350 -5.82 12.68 -21.39
N ILE A 351 -5.93 11.35 -21.33
CA ILE A 351 -6.65 10.64 -20.26
C ILE A 351 -6.03 10.96 -18.89
N GLY A 352 -4.69 10.93 -18.79
CA GLY A 352 -3.99 11.30 -17.56
C GLY A 352 -4.22 12.75 -17.15
N ALA A 353 -4.19 13.69 -18.11
CA ALA A 353 -4.45 15.11 -17.84
C ALA A 353 -5.88 15.35 -17.34
N ILE A 354 -6.88 14.69 -17.97
CA ILE A 354 -8.29 14.78 -17.56
C ILE A 354 -8.46 14.15 -16.17
N GLY A 355 -7.84 13.01 -15.89
CA GLY A 355 -7.88 12.37 -14.57
C GLY A 355 -7.29 13.27 -13.48
N ALA A 356 -6.15 13.90 -13.75
CA ALA A 356 -5.52 14.84 -12.83
C ALA A 356 -6.39 16.08 -12.58
N LEU A 357 -7.04 16.59 -13.62
CA LEU A 357 -7.96 17.72 -13.51
C LEU A 357 -9.23 17.36 -12.73
N TYR A 358 -9.79 16.17 -12.98
CA TYR A 358 -10.96 15.65 -12.26
C TYR A 358 -10.67 15.51 -10.76
N GLU A 359 -9.54 14.91 -10.40
CA GLU A 359 -9.12 14.81 -9.00
C GLU A 359 -8.91 16.21 -8.38
N ALA A 360 -8.23 17.12 -9.08
CA ALA A 360 -8.05 18.49 -8.61
C ALA A 360 -9.40 19.22 -8.39
N ALA A 361 -10.37 19.03 -9.29
CA ALA A 361 -11.69 19.63 -9.22
C ALA A 361 -12.55 19.05 -8.08
N GLN A 362 -12.61 17.73 -7.94
CA GLN A 362 -13.42 17.07 -6.90
C GLN A 362 -13.01 17.51 -5.50
N HIS A 363 -11.72 17.70 -5.28
CA HIS A 363 -11.20 18.10 -3.98
C HIS A 363 -11.33 19.60 -3.68
N ARG A 364 -11.55 20.44 -4.70
CA ARG A 364 -11.81 21.88 -4.51
C ARG A 364 -13.22 22.14 -3.97
N VAL A 365 -14.18 21.27 -4.26
CA VAL A 365 -15.58 21.43 -3.85
C VAL A 365 -15.80 21.08 -2.37
N VAL A 366 -14.89 20.33 -1.75
CA VAL A 366 -15.00 19.86 -0.36
C VAL A 366 -14.30 20.81 0.64
N SER A 367 -13.62 21.86 0.16
CA SER A 367 -12.99 22.91 0.97
C SER A 367 -13.74 24.23 0.86
#